data_AF-A0A8T1S6V7-F1
#
_entry.id   AF-A0A8T1S6V7-F1
#
_cell.length_a   1.000
_cell.length_b   1.000
_cell.length_c   1.000
_cell.angle_alpha   90.00
_cell.angle_beta   90.00
_cell.angle_gamma   90.00
#
_symmetry.space_group_name_H-M   'P 1'
#
loop_
_entity.id
_entity.type
_entity.pdbx_description
1 polymer ?
#
loop_
_entity_poly.entity_id
_entity_poly.type
_entity_poly.pdbx_seq_one_letter_code
_entity_poly.pdbx_strand_id
1 'polypeptide(L)'
;MIFLPSYGVGRLAQLYCRLSVFLTKFAHEALAIEKSLNSELYQHRLLSLQNRQALDYVLASQGGVCALVGSECCTYVPEHSQDINKHVLSAEQAFEQWKAREGEPTVFDSLGVGCPT
;
A
#
# COMPACT_ATOMS: atom_id res chain seq x y z
N MET A 1 -44.57 -20.49 14.80
CA MET A 1 -43.82 -19.92 13.65
C MET A 1 -42.86 -18.85 14.18
N ILE A 2 -41.59 -19.19 14.45
CA ILE A 2 -40.55 -18.26 14.97
C ILE A 2 -39.15 -18.57 14.37
N PHE A 3 -39.08 -19.33 13.27
CA PHE A 3 -37.80 -19.78 12.68
C PHE A 3 -37.25 -18.88 11.54
N LEU A 4 -37.91 -17.75 11.26
CA LEU A 4 -37.57 -16.86 10.14
C LEU A 4 -36.70 -15.61 10.45
N PRO A 5 -36.38 -15.21 11.71
CA PRO A 5 -35.41 -14.14 11.94
C PRO A 5 -33.94 -14.57 11.73
N SER A 6 -33.60 -15.84 11.94
CA SER A 6 -32.22 -16.35 11.85
C SER A 6 -31.69 -16.45 10.42
N TYR A 7 -32.56 -16.75 9.45
CA TYR A 7 -32.17 -16.88 8.05
C TYR A 7 -31.76 -15.53 7.43
N GLY A 8 -32.45 -14.44 7.81
CA GLY A 8 -32.13 -13.09 7.35
C GLY A 8 -30.77 -12.60 7.85
N VAL A 9 -30.48 -12.78 9.15
CA VAL A 9 -29.18 -12.40 9.74
C VAL A 9 -28.03 -13.28 9.25
N GLY A 10 -28.30 -14.57 8.98
CA GLY A 10 -27.32 -15.47 8.38
C GLY A 10 -26.82 -15.04 7.01
N ARG A 11 -27.74 -14.58 6.14
CA ARG A 11 -27.36 -14.06 4.81
C ARG A 11 -26.53 -12.78 4.89
N LEU A 12 -26.82 -11.92 5.87
CA LEU A 12 -26.04 -10.71 6.13
C LEU A 12 -24.64 -11.06 6.65
N ALA A 13 -24.53 -12.03 7.56
CA ALA A 13 -23.24 -12.51 8.06
C ALA A 13 -22.34 -13.03 6.93
N GLN A 14 -22.88 -13.84 6.01
CA GLN A 14 -22.13 -14.31 4.84
C GLN A 14 -21.64 -13.19 3.92
N LEU A 15 -22.47 -12.16 3.71
CA LEU A 15 -22.07 -11.00 2.91
C LEU A 15 -20.92 -10.24 3.57
N TYR A 16 -21.00 -10.04 4.89
CA TYR A 16 -19.95 -9.43 5.69
C TYR A 16 -18.63 -10.21 5.55
N CYS A 17 -18.66 -11.54 5.71
CA CYS A 17 -17.49 -12.42 5.54
C CYS A 17 -16.85 -12.33 4.15
N ARG A 18 -17.67 -12.37 3.09
CA ARG A 18 -17.15 -12.26 1.72
C ARG A 18 -16.46 -10.94 1.48
N LEU A 19 -17.05 -9.86 2.00
CA LEU A 19 -16.47 -8.54 1.92
C LEU A 19 -15.17 -8.44 2.72
N SER A 20 -15.12 -8.99 3.95
CA SER A 20 -13.92 -8.94 4.79
C SER A 20 -12.75 -9.70 4.15
N VAL A 21 -12.99 -10.89 3.62
CA VAL A 21 -11.98 -11.68 2.88
C VAL A 21 -11.50 -10.94 1.63
N PHE A 22 -12.42 -10.34 0.87
CA PHE A 22 -12.04 -9.54 -0.31
C PHE A 22 -11.18 -8.35 0.07
N LEU A 23 -11.58 -7.58 1.09
CA LEU A 23 -10.85 -6.40 1.57
C LEU A 23 -9.45 -6.77 2.09
N THR A 24 -9.30 -7.92 2.76
CA THR A 24 -8.01 -8.40 3.24
C THR A 24 -7.07 -8.72 2.09
N LYS A 25 -7.57 -9.42 1.07
CA LYS A 25 -6.79 -9.76 -0.12
C LYS A 25 -6.40 -8.51 -0.89
N PHE A 26 -7.36 -7.61 -1.11
CA PHE A 26 -7.12 -6.34 -1.78
C PHE A 26 -6.08 -5.49 -1.03
N ALA A 27 -6.19 -5.41 0.29
CA ALA A 27 -5.23 -4.69 1.13
C ALA A 27 -3.81 -5.25 1.03
N HIS A 28 -3.67 -6.57 1.08
CA HIS A 28 -2.36 -7.21 0.95
C HIS A 28 -1.72 -6.94 -0.42
N GLU A 29 -2.50 -7.02 -1.50
CA GLU A 29 -2.03 -6.67 -2.85
C GLU A 29 -1.67 -5.18 -2.97
N ALA A 30 -2.49 -4.29 -2.41
CA ALA A 30 -2.22 -2.85 -2.40
C ALA A 30 -0.91 -2.50 -1.68
N LEU A 31 -0.63 -3.11 -0.52
CA LEU A 31 0.63 -2.91 0.21
C LEU A 31 1.83 -3.46 -0.56
N ALA A 32 1.68 -4.58 -1.25
CA ALA A 32 2.74 -5.13 -2.09
C ALA A 32 3.09 -4.20 -3.26
N ILE A 33 2.08 -3.61 -3.89
CA ILE A 33 2.26 -2.60 -4.95
C ILE A 33 2.98 -1.37 -4.41
N GLU A 34 2.58 -0.86 -3.25
CA GLU A 34 3.22 0.31 -2.62
C GLU A 34 4.72 0.05 -2.35
N LYS A 35 5.06 -1.14 -1.84
CA LYS A 35 6.46 -1.55 -1.65
C LYS A 35 7.24 -1.58 -2.96
N SER A 36 6.65 -2.14 -4.03
CA SER A 36 7.28 -2.19 -5.35
C SER A 36 7.52 -0.78 -5.91
N LEU A 37 6.48 0.07 -5.90
CA LEU A 37 6.55 1.45 -6.38
C LEU A 37 7.60 2.27 -5.62
N ASN A 38 7.70 2.10 -4.29
CA ASN A 38 8.70 2.78 -3.51
C ASN A 38 10.13 2.41 -3.96
N SER A 39 10.36 1.13 -4.25
CA SER A 39 11.65 0.66 -4.76
C SER A 39 11.97 1.20 -6.15
N GLU A 40 10.98 1.24 -7.05
CA GLU A 40 11.12 1.78 -8.40
C GLU A 40 11.39 3.29 -8.39
N LEU A 41 10.67 4.05 -7.56
CA LEU A 41 10.87 5.49 -7.39
C LEU A 41 12.28 5.82 -6.88
N TYR A 42 12.81 5.01 -5.95
CA TYR A 42 14.18 5.15 -5.49
C TYR A 42 15.19 4.97 -6.64
N GLN A 43 15.02 3.94 -7.47
CA GLN A 43 15.89 3.71 -8.63
C GLN A 43 15.75 4.82 -9.68
N HIS A 44 14.52 5.23 -10.00
CA HIS A 44 14.26 6.31 -10.95
C HIS A 44 14.92 7.62 -10.52
N ARG A 45 14.89 7.91 -9.24
CA ARG A 45 15.59 9.05 -8.67
C ARG A 45 17.10 8.92 -8.82
N LEU A 46 17.68 7.77 -8.47
CA LEU A 46 19.12 7.56 -8.57
C LEU A 46 19.60 7.74 -10.02
N LEU A 47 18.85 7.20 -10.97
CA LEU A 47 19.07 7.40 -12.41
C LEU A 47 18.99 8.89 -12.79
N SER A 48 17.99 9.62 -12.29
CA SER A 48 17.89 11.07 -12.54
C SER A 48 19.09 11.85 -11.99
N LEU A 49 19.61 11.48 -10.82
CA LEU A 49 20.80 12.12 -10.23
C LEU A 49 22.06 11.80 -11.03
N GLN A 50 22.23 10.55 -11.48
CA GLN A 50 23.35 10.14 -12.34
C GLN A 50 23.29 10.84 -13.71
N ASN A 51 22.11 10.91 -14.32
CA ASN A 51 21.91 11.62 -15.59
C ASN A 51 22.29 13.09 -15.46
N ARG A 52 21.88 13.75 -14.38
CA ARG A 52 22.28 15.13 -14.10
C ARG A 52 23.79 15.28 -13.98
N GLN A 53 24.44 14.40 -13.21
CA GLN A 53 25.90 14.42 -13.08
C GLN A 53 26.59 14.25 -14.43
N ALA A 54 26.13 13.32 -15.27
CA ALA A 54 26.67 13.10 -16.61
C ALA A 54 26.48 14.34 -17.50
N LEU A 55 25.30 14.96 -17.46
CA LEU A 55 25.01 16.20 -18.20
C LEU A 55 25.87 17.36 -17.70
N ASP A 56 26.12 17.47 -16.39
CA ASP A 56 27.01 18.49 -15.84
C ASP A 56 28.46 18.31 -16.32
N TYR A 57 28.93 17.06 -16.47
CA TYR A 57 30.24 16.80 -17.07
C TYR A 57 30.29 17.16 -18.56
N VAL A 58 29.29 16.79 -19.35
CA VAL A 58 29.23 17.09 -20.78
C VAL A 58 29.12 18.60 -21.03
N LEU A 59 28.38 19.29 -20.17
CA LEU A 59 28.12 20.73 -20.26
C LEU A 59 29.13 21.57 -19.46
N ALA A 60 30.19 20.97 -18.92
CA ALA A 60 31.18 21.68 -18.11
C ALA A 60 31.79 22.88 -18.84
N SER A 61 31.92 22.82 -20.17
CA SER A 61 32.41 23.93 -21.00
C SER A 61 31.39 25.05 -21.21
N GLN A 62 30.10 24.77 -21.04
CA GLN A 62 28.98 25.71 -21.24
C GLN A 62 28.42 26.25 -19.91
N GLY A 63 29.07 25.96 -18.78
CA GLY A 63 28.62 26.37 -17.44
C GLY A 63 27.69 25.36 -16.75
N GLY A 64 27.67 24.10 -17.21
CA GLY A 64 26.89 23.01 -16.63
C GLY A 64 25.40 23.05 -16.98
N VAL A 65 24.61 22.16 -16.39
CA VAL A 65 23.15 22.12 -16.58
C VAL A 65 22.50 23.42 -16.08
N CYS A 66 23.11 24.09 -15.09
CA CYS A 66 22.58 25.31 -14.48
C CYS A 66 22.57 26.51 -15.42
N ALA A 67 23.58 26.64 -16.28
CA ALA A 67 23.63 27.71 -17.27
C ALA A 67 22.54 27.59 -18.35
N LEU A 68 22.10 26.36 -18.65
CA LEU A 68 21.06 26.09 -19.66
C LEU A 68 19.65 26.12 -19.08
N VAL A 69 19.44 25.54 -17.89
CA VAL A 69 18.12 25.44 -17.25
C VAL A 69 17.76 26.73 -16.50
N GLY A 70 18.75 27.48 -16.01
CA GLY A 70 18.54 28.70 -15.25
C GLY A 70 18.18 28.43 -13.78
N SER A 71 17.24 29.21 -13.23
CA SER A 71 16.92 29.21 -11.79
C SER A 71 16.35 27.89 -11.25
N GLU A 72 15.74 27.06 -12.10
CA GLU A 72 15.15 25.77 -11.69
C GLU A 72 16.15 24.62 -11.73
N CYS A 73 17.43 24.87 -12.03
CA CYS A 73 18.41 23.81 -12.15
C CYS A 73 18.56 22.99 -10.87
N CYS A 74 18.61 23.61 -9.68
CA CYS A 74 18.99 22.93 -8.44
C CYS A 74 17.80 22.56 -7.55
N THR A 75 16.79 21.88 -8.11
CA THR A 75 15.72 21.29 -7.29
C THR A 75 16.25 20.10 -6.51
N TYR A 76 16.19 20.17 -5.18
CA TYR A 76 16.46 19.04 -4.31
C TYR A 76 15.38 17.97 -4.52
N VAL A 77 15.79 16.76 -4.91
CA VAL A 77 14.88 15.61 -4.93
C VAL A 77 14.84 15.04 -3.52
N PRO A 78 13.70 14.98 -2.81
CA PRO A 78 13.62 14.50 -1.43
C PRO A 78 13.36 12.99 -1.35
N GLU A 79 14.02 12.31 -0.39
CA GLU A 79 13.96 10.84 -0.29
C GLU A 79 12.92 10.45 0.75
N HIS A 80 11.71 10.17 0.28
CA HIS A 80 10.59 9.79 1.14
C HIS A 80 10.48 8.27 1.32
N SER A 81 11.47 7.50 0.84
CA SER A 81 11.46 6.03 0.83
C SER A 81 11.28 5.45 2.23
N GLN A 82 11.93 6.05 3.23
CA GLN A 82 11.85 5.66 4.64
C GLN A 82 10.48 5.97 5.24
N ASP A 83 9.90 7.12 4.90
CA ASP A 83 8.60 7.52 5.44
C ASP A 83 7.49 6.65 4.87
N ILE A 84 7.53 6.38 3.56
CA ILE A 84 6.61 5.43 2.90
C ILE A 84 6.73 4.05 3.55
N ASN A 85 7.95 3.55 3.80
CA ASN A 85 8.11 2.24 4.44
C ASN A 85 7.53 2.20 5.87
N LYS A 86 7.63 3.30 6.64
CA LYS A 86 6.98 3.39 7.97
C LYS A 86 5.46 3.30 7.86
N HIS A 87 4.86 3.97 6.87
CA HIS A 87 3.42 3.92 6.64
C HIS A 87 2.95 2.53 6.24
N VAL A 88 3.68 1.86 5.35
CA VAL A 88 3.41 0.48 4.96
C VAL A 88 3.50 -0.47 6.15
N LEU A 89 4.57 -0.37 6.97
CA LEU A 89 4.72 -1.19 8.18
C LEU A 89 3.59 -0.94 9.19
N SER A 90 3.19 0.32 9.38
CA SER A 90 2.06 0.67 10.24
C SER A 90 0.74 0.08 9.72
N ALA A 91 0.53 0.07 8.41
CA ALA A 91 -0.64 -0.53 7.79
C ALA A 91 -0.64 -2.05 7.97
N GLU A 92 0.49 -2.73 7.72
CA GLU A 92 0.65 -4.17 7.94
C GLU A 92 0.33 -4.56 9.39
N GLN A 93 0.82 -3.80 10.36
CA GLN A 93 0.50 -4.02 11.78
C GLN A 93 -1.00 -3.88 12.07
N ALA A 94 -1.66 -2.87 11.50
CA ALA A 94 -3.11 -2.69 11.67
C ALA A 94 -3.91 -3.85 11.04
N PHE A 95 -3.45 -4.38 9.89
CA PHE A 95 -4.08 -5.54 9.26
C PHE A 95 -3.94 -6.82 10.08
N GLU A 96 -2.77 -7.09 10.64
CA GLU A 96 -2.58 -8.26 11.51
C GLU A 96 -3.43 -8.17 12.79
N GLN A 97 -3.55 -6.98 13.38
CA GLN A 97 -4.45 -6.75 14.50
C GLN A 97 -5.92 -6.98 14.13
N TRP A 98 -6.34 -6.54 12.94
CA TRP A 98 -7.70 -6.75 12.46
C TRP A 98 -7.98 -8.24 12.17
N LYS A 99 -7.03 -8.95 11.55
CA LYS A 99 -7.11 -10.41 11.30
C LYS A 99 -7.23 -11.20 12.60
N ALA A 100 -6.49 -10.81 13.63
CA ALA A 100 -6.58 -11.42 14.96
C ALA A 100 -7.97 -11.23 15.60
N ARG A 101 -8.66 -10.12 15.34
CA ARG A 101 -10.02 -9.88 15.82
C ARG A 101 -11.08 -10.65 15.03
N GLU A 102 -10.93 -10.78 13.71
CA GLU A 102 -11.89 -11.55 12.90
C GLU A 102 -11.80 -13.07 13.13
N GLY A 103 -10.67 -13.57 13.61
CA GLY A 103 -10.49 -14.99 13.93
C GLY A 103 -11.23 -15.48 15.18
N GLU A 104 -11.90 -14.60 15.94
CA GLU A 104 -12.65 -14.99 17.13
C GLU A 104 -13.99 -15.64 16.75
N PRO A 105 -14.27 -16.90 17.16
CA PRO A 105 -15.47 -17.62 16.74
C PRO A 105 -16.73 -16.95 17.28
N THR A 106 -17.64 -16.62 16.37
CA THR A 106 -18.92 -16.01 16.70
C THR A 106 -20.00 -17.07 16.96
N VAL A 107 -21.08 -16.66 17.64
CA VAL A 107 -22.23 -17.54 17.90
C VAL A 107 -22.84 -18.10 16.60
N PHE A 108 -22.67 -17.41 15.46
CA PHE A 108 -23.16 -17.82 14.15
C PHE A 108 -22.29 -18.91 13.50
N ASP A 109 -20.98 -18.91 13.77
CA ASP A 109 -20.06 -19.97 13.33
C ASP A 109 -20.46 -21.31 13.97
N SER A 110 -20.84 -21.28 15.24
CA SER A 110 -21.34 -22.46 15.98
C SER A 110 -22.68 -23.00 15.45
N LEU A 111 -23.46 -22.15 14.77
CA LEU A 111 -24.75 -22.49 14.17
C LEU A 111 -24.61 -22.94 12.69
N GLY A 112 -23.40 -23.03 12.15
CA GLY A 112 -23.14 -23.39 10.75
C GLY A 112 -23.58 -22.33 9.74
N VAL A 113 -23.82 -21.10 10.20
CA VAL A 113 -24.22 -19.94 9.37
C VAL A 113 -23.09 -18.90 9.28
N GLY A 114 -21.95 -19.23 9.85
CA GLY A 114 -20.74 -18.42 9.92
C GLY A 114 -19.99 -18.23 8.60
N CYS A 115 -18.83 -17.58 8.68
CA CYS A 115 -17.96 -17.41 7.52
C CYS A 115 -17.49 -18.79 7.03
N PRO A 116 -17.67 -19.15 5.75
CA PRO A 116 -16.99 -20.32 5.21
C PRO A 116 -15.48 -20.05 5.25
N THR A 117 -14.74 -20.92 5.93
CA THR A 117 -13.26 -20.97 5.91
C THR A 117 -12.75 -21.27 4.52
#